data_AF-A0A954UVA8-F1
#
_entry.id   AF-A0A954UVA8-F1
#
_cell.length_a   1.000
_cell.length_b   1.000
_cell.length_c   1.000
_cell.angle_alpha   90.00
_cell.angle_beta   90.00
_cell.angle_gamma   90.00
#
_symmetry.space_group_name_H-M   'P 1'
#
loop_
_entity.id
_entity.type
_entity.pdbx_description
1 polymer ?
#
loop_
_entity_poly.entity_id
_entity_poly.type
_entity_poly.pdbx_seq_one_letter_code
_entity_poly.pdbx_strand_id
1 'polypeptide(L)'
;MYIIRVEYLERAGPTRAEVADYVAAVRAFWIAVDRPIGIVTDLTLVGQGPAWARKMLAECDAELRPLHQRYLRAWAVVIGSSVQKLLFTGYLWLTPAVVQPRIVKSVGEGVAWARQQLGLGVSFADVYRTAERLQKRR
;
A
#
# COMPACT_ATOMS: atom_id res chain seq x y z
N MET A 1 -13.93 4.58 1.07
CA MET A 1 -12.88 3.76 1.71
C MET A 1 -12.06 3.15 0.59
N TYR A 2 -10.73 3.16 0.65
CA TYR A 2 -9.91 2.78 -0.50
C TYR A 2 -8.97 1.65 -0.12
N ILE A 3 -9.02 0.51 -0.82
CA ILE A 3 -8.13 -0.61 -0.54
C ILE A 3 -6.94 -0.49 -1.50
N ILE A 4 -5.75 -0.31 -0.95
CA ILE A 4 -4.50 -0.33 -1.75
C ILE A 4 -3.82 -1.66 -1.46
N ARG A 5 -4.19 -2.68 -2.23
CA ARG A 5 -3.54 -3.99 -2.11
C ARG A 5 -2.23 -3.95 -2.91
N VAL A 6 -1.13 -4.33 -2.28
CA VAL A 6 0.21 -4.21 -2.89
C VAL A 6 0.80 -5.59 -3.08
N GLU A 7 0.54 -6.18 -4.24
CA GLU A 7 1.12 -7.47 -4.59
C GLU A 7 2.52 -7.26 -5.18
N TYR A 8 3.54 -7.80 -4.52
CA TYR A 8 4.86 -7.94 -5.15
C TYR A 8 4.99 -9.35 -5.70
N LEU A 9 5.62 -9.49 -6.86
CA LEU A 9 5.71 -10.78 -7.56
C LEU A 9 6.71 -11.71 -6.85
N GLU A 10 6.23 -12.89 -6.50
CA GLU A 10 6.95 -13.90 -5.70
C GLU A 10 8.21 -14.54 -6.33
N ARG A 11 8.64 -14.20 -7.56
CA ARG A 11 9.69 -15.01 -8.24
C ARG A 11 10.87 -14.32 -8.93
N ALA A 12 10.84 -13.01 -9.20
CA ALA A 12 11.99 -12.31 -9.82
C ALA A 12 12.23 -10.88 -9.30
N GLY A 13 11.43 -10.42 -8.33
CA GLY A 13 11.34 -9.01 -7.98
C GLY A 13 10.69 -8.17 -9.10
N PRO A 14 10.20 -6.96 -8.80
CA PRO A 14 9.59 -6.10 -9.81
C PRO A 14 10.64 -5.47 -10.72
N THR A 15 10.30 -5.22 -11.98
CA THR A 15 11.10 -4.38 -12.87
C THR A 15 10.98 -2.92 -12.45
N ARG A 16 11.96 -2.09 -12.84
CA ARG A 16 11.92 -0.65 -12.54
C ARG A 16 10.71 0.06 -13.18
N ALA A 17 10.29 -0.39 -14.35
CA ALA A 17 9.11 0.12 -15.03
C ALA A 17 7.82 -0.20 -14.24
N GLU A 18 7.68 -1.43 -13.75
CA GLU A 18 6.52 -1.83 -12.93
C GLU A 18 6.41 -1.01 -11.64
N VAL A 19 7.53 -0.73 -10.98
CA VAL A 19 7.54 0.12 -9.78
C VAL A 19 7.23 1.58 -10.13
N ALA A 20 7.74 2.10 -11.25
CA ALA A 20 7.43 3.46 -11.70
C ALA A 20 5.94 3.63 -12.05
N ASP A 21 5.35 2.68 -12.76
CA ASP A 21 3.92 2.65 -13.10
C ASP A 21 3.06 2.62 -11.82
N TYR A 22 3.47 1.80 -10.85
CA TYR A 22 2.80 1.74 -9.55
C TYR A 22 2.88 3.08 -8.80
N VAL A 23 4.08 3.69 -8.72
CA VAL A 23 4.27 5.01 -8.10
C VAL A 23 3.40 6.07 -8.78
N ALA A 24 3.35 6.09 -10.11
CA ALA A 24 2.50 7.02 -10.85
C ALA A 24 1.01 6.82 -10.53
N ALA A 25 0.53 5.57 -10.46
CA ALA A 25 -0.84 5.25 -10.10
C ALA A 25 -1.19 5.68 -8.67
N VAL A 26 -0.28 5.44 -7.70
CA VAL A 26 -0.44 5.88 -6.31
C VAL A 26 -0.52 7.41 -6.22
N ARG A 27 0.35 8.13 -6.93
CA ARG A 27 0.30 9.61 -6.99
C ARG A 27 -1.02 10.11 -7.55
N ALA A 28 -1.44 9.60 -8.71
CA ALA A 28 -2.69 9.99 -9.35
C ALA A 28 -3.89 9.73 -8.45
N PHE A 29 -3.90 8.58 -7.76
CA PHE A 29 -4.92 8.26 -6.76
C PHE A 29 -4.97 9.31 -5.66
N TRP A 30 -3.85 9.60 -4.99
CA TRP A 30 -3.80 10.53 -3.87
C TRP A 30 -4.14 11.97 -4.25
N ILE A 31 -3.76 12.41 -5.45
CA ILE A 31 -4.11 13.74 -5.97
C ILE A 31 -5.63 13.86 -6.19
N ALA A 32 -6.31 12.78 -6.55
CA ALA A 32 -7.75 12.74 -6.75
C ALA A 32 -8.56 12.56 -5.45
N VAL A 33 -7.91 12.30 -4.31
CA VAL A 33 -8.57 12.16 -3.01
C VAL A 33 -8.95 13.53 -2.46
N ASP A 34 -10.24 13.71 -2.18
CA ASP A 34 -10.83 14.94 -1.63
C ASP A 34 -11.48 14.74 -0.25
N ARG A 35 -11.45 13.52 0.28
CA ARG A 35 -12.18 13.08 1.49
C ARG A 35 -11.34 12.15 2.36
N PRO A 36 -11.71 11.94 3.63
CA PRO A 36 -11.01 10.99 4.49
C PRO A 36 -10.99 9.57 3.93
N ILE A 37 -9.83 8.92 4.00
CA ILE A 37 -9.60 7.56 3.50
C ILE A 37 -8.95 6.67 4.54
N GLY A 38 -9.22 5.38 4.42
CA GLY A 38 -8.49 4.33 5.11
C GLY A 38 -7.93 3.38 4.07
N ILE A 39 -6.71 2.92 4.30
CA ILE A 39 -5.93 2.05 3.42
C ILE A 39 -5.74 0.69 4.07
N VAL A 40 -5.82 -0.36 3.26
CA VAL A 40 -5.43 -1.72 3.64
C VAL A 40 -4.33 -2.19 2.71
N THR A 41 -3.12 -2.36 3.25
CA THR A 41 -1.94 -2.85 2.53
C THR A 41 -1.73 -4.33 2.80
N ASP A 42 -1.91 -5.16 1.78
CA ASP A 42 -1.59 -6.58 1.87
C ASP A 42 -0.12 -6.81 1.51
N LEU A 43 0.70 -7.25 2.46
CA LEU A 43 2.10 -7.56 2.22
C LEU A 43 2.37 -9.07 2.08
N THR A 44 1.33 -9.91 2.05
CA THR A 44 1.51 -11.39 2.09
C THR A 44 2.21 -11.94 0.85
N LEU A 45 2.05 -11.27 -0.29
CA LEU A 45 2.73 -11.62 -1.54
C LEU A 45 4.12 -10.97 -1.65
N VAL A 46 4.55 -10.19 -0.66
CA VAL A 46 5.81 -9.47 -0.72
C VAL A 46 6.98 -10.37 -0.42
N GLY A 47 7.71 -10.72 -1.49
CA GLY A 47 9.02 -11.35 -1.42
C GLY A 47 10.15 -10.36 -1.12
N GLN A 48 11.38 -10.76 -1.46
CA GLN A 48 12.56 -9.92 -1.37
C GLN A 48 12.52 -8.85 -2.47
N GLY A 49 12.04 -7.66 -2.15
CA GLY A 49 12.12 -6.50 -3.06
C GLY A 49 13.54 -5.90 -3.07
N PRO A 50 14.05 -5.46 -4.23
CA PRO A 50 15.34 -4.78 -4.28
C PRO A 50 15.29 -3.43 -3.55
N ALA A 51 16.42 -3.01 -2.96
CA ALA A 51 16.48 -1.78 -2.14
C ALA A 51 16.03 -0.52 -2.90
N TRP A 52 16.28 -0.45 -4.20
CA TRP A 52 15.87 0.68 -5.04
C TRP A 52 14.35 0.81 -5.14
N ALA A 53 13.59 -0.29 -5.11
CA ALA A 53 12.13 -0.25 -5.18
C ALA A 53 11.56 0.34 -3.88
N ARG A 54 12.09 -0.06 -2.72
CA ARG A 54 11.73 0.53 -1.42
C ARG A 54 12.00 2.03 -1.37
N LYS A 55 13.13 2.46 -1.94
CA LYS A 55 13.48 3.88 -2.02
C LYS A 55 12.48 4.67 -2.87
N MET A 56 12.13 4.19 -4.07
CA MET A 56 11.16 4.88 -4.94
C MET A 56 9.78 5.06 -4.27
N LEU A 57 9.33 4.06 -3.51
CA LEU A 57 8.08 4.15 -2.77
C LEU A 57 8.17 5.13 -1.61
N ALA A 58 9.26 5.10 -0.85
CA ALA A 58 9.50 6.03 0.24
C ALA A 58 9.55 7.49 -0.24
N GLU A 59 10.19 7.75 -1.39
CA GLU A 59 10.20 9.07 -2.04
C GLU A 59 8.79 9.51 -2.45
N CYS A 60 8.01 8.60 -3.05
CA CYS A 60 6.61 8.86 -3.39
C CYS A 60 5.77 9.20 -2.16
N ASP A 61 5.88 8.42 -1.07
CA ASP A 61 5.11 8.66 0.15
C ASP A 61 5.56 9.95 0.87
N ALA A 62 6.85 10.30 0.80
CA ALA A 62 7.35 11.58 1.31
C ALA A 62 6.74 12.77 0.56
N GLU A 63 6.65 12.71 -0.77
CA GLU A 63 6.00 13.72 -1.60
C GLU A 63 4.50 13.84 -1.29
N LEU A 64 3.83 12.70 -1.06
CA LEU A 64 2.39 12.64 -0.79
C LEU A 64 2.03 12.91 0.69
N ARG A 65 3.03 13.12 1.55
CA ARG A 65 2.85 13.32 3.01
C ARG A 65 1.80 14.37 3.36
N PRO A 66 1.72 15.55 2.71
CA PRO A 66 0.67 16.53 3.02
C PRO A 66 -0.75 15.99 2.76
N LEU A 67 -0.92 15.20 1.69
CA LEU A 67 -2.21 14.56 1.37
C LEU A 67 -2.52 13.44 2.35
N HIS A 68 -1.52 12.67 2.77
CA HIS A 68 -1.68 11.65 3.81
C HIS A 68 -2.12 12.29 5.13
N GLN A 69 -1.48 13.37 5.56
CA GLN A 69 -1.87 14.11 6.77
C GLN A 69 -3.30 14.63 6.67
N ARG A 70 -3.65 15.18 5.51
CA ARG A 70 -4.98 15.74 5.28
C ARG A 70 -6.07 14.68 5.24
N TYR A 71 -5.84 13.52 4.62
CA TYR A 71 -6.92 12.59 4.28
C TYR A 71 -6.78 11.18 4.85
N LEU A 72 -5.60 10.69 5.19
CA LEU A 72 -5.44 9.36 5.77
C LEU A 72 -5.96 9.33 7.21
N ARG A 73 -6.84 8.37 7.52
CA ARG A 73 -7.38 8.16 8.88
C ARG A 73 -7.22 6.75 9.40
N ALA A 74 -7.00 5.78 8.52
CA ALA A 74 -6.78 4.41 8.93
C ALA A 74 -5.78 3.73 8.00
N TRP A 75 -4.88 2.94 8.57
CA TRP A 75 -3.96 2.12 7.79
C TRP A 75 -3.84 0.73 8.40
N ALA A 76 -4.37 -0.27 7.73
CA ALA A 76 -4.24 -1.68 8.10
C ALA A 76 -3.17 -2.35 7.22
N VAL A 77 -2.40 -3.26 7.79
CA VAL A 77 -1.34 -3.98 7.09
C VAL A 77 -1.45 -5.47 7.36
N VAL A 78 -1.53 -6.27 6.31
CA VAL A 78 -1.53 -7.74 6.40
C VAL A 78 -0.10 -8.23 6.22
N ILE A 79 0.43 -8.97 7.18
CA ILE A 79 1.81 -9.50 7.16
C ILE A 79 1.75 -11.02 7.32
N GLY A 80 2.29 -11.76 6.36
CA GLY A 80 2.30 -13.22 6.36
C GLY A 80 3.57 -13.85 6.93
N SER A 81 4.65 -13.10 7.13
CA SER A 81 5.92 -13.64 7.64
C SER A 81 6.78 -12.62 8.40
N SER A 82 7.74 -13.10 9.19
CA SER A 82 8.73 -12.26 9.89
C SER A 82 9.62 -11.47 8.93
N VAL A 83 9.92 -12.01 7.73
CA VAL A 83 10.67 -11.30 6.69
C VAL A 83 9.88 -10.08 6.20
N GLN A 84 8.59 -10.24 5.93
CA GLN A 84 7.71 -9.13 5.54
C GLN A 84 7.58 -8.09 6.66
N LYS A 85 7.54 -8.53 7.92
CA LYS A 85 7.56 -7.61 9.07
C LYS A 85 8.83 -6.76 9.11
N LEU A 86 10.00 -7.36 8.87
CA LEU A 86 11.27 -6.65 8.80
C LEU A 86 11.31 -5.64 7.66
N LEU A 87 10.86 -6.04 6.46
CA LEU A 87 10.78 -5.15 5.30
C LEU A 87 9.86 -3.95 5.56
N PHE A 88 8.69 -4.20 6.17
CA PHE A 88 7.74 -3.16 6.53
C PHE A 88 8.31 -2.22 7.62
N THR A 89 8.98 -2.78 8.62
CA THR A 89 9.64 -1.97 9.67
C THR A 89 10.72 -1.08 9.08
N GLY A 90 11.57 -1.62 8.20
CA GLY A 90 12.60 -0.83 7.51
C GLY A 90 12.01 0.25 6.60
N TYR A 91 10.86 -0.02 5.97
CA TYR A 91 10.11 0.99 5.22
C TYR A 91 9.66 2.16 6.11
N LEU A 92 9.10 1.86 7.28
CA LEU A 92 8.64 2.89 8.23
C LEU A 92 9.77 3.76 8.78
N TRP A 93 11.01 3.28 8.81
CA TRP A 93 12.17 4.11 9.16
C TRP A 93 12.51 5.14 8.09
N LEU A 94 12.33 4.80 6.81
CA LEU A 94 12.55 5.73 5.70
C LEU A 94 11.41 6.76 5.59
N THR A 95 10.18 6.32 5.89
CA THR A 95 8.97 7.14 5.74
C THR A 95 8.09 6.94 6.97
N PRO A 96 8.30 7.73 8.04
CA PRO A 96 7.51 7.61 9.25
C PRO A 96 6.03 7.81 8.97
N ALA A 97 5.22 6.85 9.41
CA ALA A 97 3.80 6.82 9.14
C ALA A 97 3.09 8.06 9.69
N VAL A 98 2.15 8.61 8.91
CA VAL A 98 1.27 9.69 9.36
C VAL A 98 0.18 9.18 10.31
N VAL A 99 -0.29 7.95 10.07
CA VAL A 99 -1.22 7.22 10.93
C VAL A 99 -0.56 5.92 11.32
N GLN A 100 -0.55 5.59 12.62
CA GLN A 100 0.06 4.34 13.10
C GLN A 100 -0.61 3.13 12.42
N PRO A 101 0.14 2.31 11.65
CA PRO A 101 -0.43 1.17 10.97
C PRO A 101 -0.84 0.08 11.97
N ARG A 102 -2.00 -0.54 11.76
CA ARG A 102 -2.45 -1.71 12.50
C ARG A 102 -2.14 -2.98 11.71
N ILE A 103 -1.34 -3.87 12.31
CA ILE A 103 -1.13 -5.21 11.74
C ILE A 103 -2.38 -6.05 11.99
N VAL A 104 -2.92 -6.65 10.94
CA VAL A 104 -4.14 -7.49 10.94
C VAL A 104 -3.85 -8.85 10.30
N LYS A 105 -4.71 -9.84 10.56
CA LYS A 105 -4.53 -11.22 10.10
C LYS A 105 -4.97 -11.44 8.66
N SER A 106 -5.84 -10.58 8.13
CA SER A 106 -6.39 -10.70 6.78
C SER A 106 -6.80 -9.35 6.20
N VAL A 107 -6.95 -9.29 4.88
CA VAL A 107 -7.51 -8.13 4.19
C VAL A 107 -8.92 -7.82 4.71
N GLY A 108 -9.76 -8.85 4.91
CA GLY A 108 -11.13 -8.68 5.42
C GLY A 108 -11.17 -8.02 6.80
N GLU A 109 -10.30 -8.44 7.71
CA GLU A 109 -10.15 -7.80 9.04
C GLU A 109 -9.69 -6.34 8.90
N GLY A 110 -8.68 -6.09 8.05
CA GLY A 110 -8.18 -4.73 7.80
C GLY A 110 -9.25 -3.79 7.26
N VAL A 111 -10.10 -4.31 6.37
CA VAL A 111 -11.24 -3.57 5.82
C VAL A 111 -12.27 -3.27 6.90
N ALA A 112 -12.68 -4.27 7.68
CA ALA A 112 -13.66 -4.08 8.75
C ALA A 112 -13.18 -3.04 9.78
N TRP A 113 -11.91 -3.12 10.18
CA TRP A 113 -11.30 -2.16 11.09
C TRP A 113 -11.21 -0.75 10.48
N ALA A 114 -10.73 -0.61 9.23
CA ALA A 114 -10.62 0.69 8.58
C ALA A 114 -11.99 1.37 8.43
N ARG A 115 -13.07 0.61 8.20
CA ARG A 115 -14.44 1.14 8.19
C ARG A 115 -14.85 1.71 9.54
N GLN A 116 -14.60 0.98 10.62
CA GLN A 116 -14.90 1.45 11.97
C GLN A 116 -14.19 2.77 12.27
N GLN A 117 -12.93 2.92 11.85
CA GLN A 117 -12.18 4.17 12.03
C GLN A 117 -12.72 5.35 11.20
N LEU A 118 -13.30 5.07 10.03
CA LEU A 118 -13.83 6.11 9.13
C LEU A 118 -15.29 6.48 9.43
N GLY A 119 -16.05 5.64 10.14
CA GLY A 119 -17.49 5.84 10.33
C GLY A 119 -18.31 5.78 9.03
N LEU A 120 -17.78 5.14 7.97
CA LEU A 120 -18.33 5.19 6.62
C LEU A 120 -19.11 3.92 6.21
N GLY A 121 -20.20 4.14 5.47
CA GLY A 121 -20.81 3.16 4.56
C GLY A 121 -19.94 2.92 3.30
N VAL A 122 -20.14 1.78 2.63
CA VAL A 122 -19.14 1.24 1.70
C VAL A 122 -19.14 1.93 0.32
N SER A 123 -17.97 2.42 -0.11
CA SER A 123 -17.62 2.65 -1.52
C SER A 123 -16.14 2.28 -1.68
N PHE A 124 -15.85 1.44 -2.67
CA PHE A 124 -14.52 0.90 -3.01
C PHE A 124 -13.96 1.63 -4.23
N ALA A 125 -12.68 1.98 -4.20
CA ALA A 125 -11.88 2.03 -5.42
C ALA A 125 -10.65 1.18 -5.20
N ASP A 126 -10.40 0.29 -6.16
CA ASP A 126 -9.25 -0.60 -6.17
C ASP A 126 -8.07 0.13 -6.80
N VAL A 127 -6.99 0.33 -6.03
CA VAL A 127 -5.71 0.68 -6.65
C VAL A 127 -5.08 -0.63 -7.12
N TYR A 128 -5.40 -1.04 -8.35
CA TYR A 128 -4.85 -2.24 -9.00
C TYR A 128 -4.72 -2.07 -10.52
N ARG A 129 -3.57 -2.51 -11.08
CA ARG A 129 -3.45 -3.44 -12.24
C ARG A 129 -2.01 -3.58 -12.70
N THR A 130 -1.20 -4.37 -11.99
CA THR A 130 0.09 -4.85 -12.54
C THR A 130 0.19 -6.38 -12.54
N ALA A 131 -0.33 -7.08 -11.51
CA ALA A 131 -0.30 -8.55 -11.47
C ALA A 131 -1.16 -9.24 -12.56
N GLU A 132 -2.38 -8.78 -12.83
CA GLU A 132 -3.22 -9.37 -13.90
C GLU A 132 -2.62 -9.19 -15.31
N ARG A 133 -1.91 -8.06 -15.56
CA ARG A 133 -1.24 -7.84 -16.85
C ARG A 133 -0.02 -8.74 -17.04
N LEU A 134 0.59 -9.19 -15.94
CA LEU A 134 1.76 -10.08 -15.97
C LEU A 134 1.37 -11.56 -16.05
N GLN A 135 0.21 -11.94 -15.53
CA GLN A 135 -0.36 -13.28 -15.80
C GLN A 135 -0.91 -13.42 -17.22
N LYS A 136 -1.53 -12.38 -17.79
CA LYS A 136 -2.06 -12.42 -19.18
C LYS A 136 -1.00 -12.27 -20.27
N ARG A 137 0.28 -12.08 -19.92
CA ARG A 137 1.41 -12.02 -20.86
C ARG A 137 2.26 -13.30 -20.87
N ARG A 138 1.74 -14.40 -20.32
CA ARG A 138 2.33 -15.74 -20.43
C ARG A 138 1.40 -16.68 -21.18
#